data_AF-A0A940WU30-F1
#
_entry.id   AF-A0A940WU30-F1
#
_cell.length_a   1.000
_cell.length_b   1.000
_cell.length_c   1.000
_cell.angle_alpha   90.00
_cell.angle_beta   90.00
_cell.angle_gamma   90.00
#
_symmetry.space_group_name_H-M   'P 1'
#
loop_
_entity.id
_entity.type
_entity.pdbx_description
1 polymer ?
#
loop_
_entity_poly.entity_id
_entity_poly.type
_entity_poly.pdbx_seq_one_letter_code
_entity_poly.pdbx_strand_id
1 'polypeptide(L)'
;MLPWMKRGLIISSAILSFGLATTTPDLDQAVLAQQPNKSQDELDGKSVIYKVNQDNYDLFTDVLPAKAGHYIHRHSSSAELLNAYFIDQAYEQSLIKFGPSISDKIVEPFNDLILPQLDKVVRETTNTLSNEDWKFLKTSVSPSAGNGEKILHLYNEESGEDIFRFHVRRDQPPKQGYFFNFHYHTYLDHYETHHELGSIYWGKDMPPQWSSESNLFRV
;
A
#
# COMPACT_ATOMS: atom_id res chain seq x y z
N MET A 1 41.70 -27.97 -52.61
CA MET A 1 42.28 -26.83 -51.89
C MET A 1 42.01 -25.58 -52.70
N LEU A 2 41.10 -24.71 -52.24
CA LEU A 2 41.04 -23.29 -52.59
C LEU A 2 40.17 -22.62 -51.53
N PRO A 3 40.71 -21.72 -50.68
CA PRO A 3 39.88 -20.86 -49.87
C PRO A 3 39.60 -19.54 -50.60
N TRP A 4 38.59 -18.86 -50.08
CA TRP A 4 38.42 -17.40 -50.06
C TRP A 4 37.55 -16.77 -51.15
N MET A 5 36.34 -16.35 -50.76
CA MET A 5 36.00 -14.92 -50.76
C MET A 5 34.81 -14.61 -49.85
N LYS A 6 34.84 -13.39 -49.34
CA LYS A 6 34.08 -12.83 -48.21
C LYS A 6 32.72 -12.28 -48.67
N ARG A 7 31.75 -12.35 -47.74
CA ARG A 7 30.68 -11.39 -47.37
C ARG A 7 29.77 -10.82 -48.49
N GLY A 8 28.46 -11.02 -48.31
CA GLY A 8 27.39 -10.21 -48.87
C GLY A 8 26.02 -10.73 -48.42
N LEU A 9 25.43 -10.13 -47.39
CA LEU A 9 24.08 -10.43 -46.91
C LEU A 9 23.26 -9.15 -47.06
N ILE A 10 22.34 -9.12 -48.02
CA ILE A 10 21.11 -8.34 -47.99
C ILE A 10 20.06 -9.14 -48.78
N ILE A 11 19.19 -9.86 -48.08
CA ILE A 11 18.00 -10.45 -48.69
C ILE A 11 16.96 -9.34 -48.76
N SER A 12 16.66 -8.94 -49.99
CA SER A 12 15.49 -8.16 -50.36
C SER A 12 14.23 -8.97 -50.09
N SER A 13 13.25 -8.37 -49.42
CA SER A 13 11.85 -8.71 -49.66
C SER A 13 10.98 -7.50 -49.36
N ALA A 14 10.58 -6.82 -50.43
CA ALA A 14 9.46 -5.90 -50.44
C ALA A 14 8.17 -6.74 -50.43
N ILE A 15 7.34 -6.56 -49.41
CA ILE A 15 5.92 -6.93 -49.50
C ILE A 15 5.13 -5.65 -49.36
N LEU A 16 4.67 -5.17 -50.52
CA LEU A 16 3.57 -4.25 -50.67
C LEU A 16 2.33 -4.83 -49.98
N SER A 17 1.66 -4.02 -49.16
CA SER A 17 0.20 -4.04 -49.06
C SER A 17 -0.27 -2.62 -48.77
N PHE A 18 -0.68 -1.96 -49.85
CA PHE A 18 -1.43 -0.71 -49.86
C PHE A 18 -2.79 -0.93 -49.20
N GLY A 19 -3.11 -0.10 -48.21
CA GLY A 19 -4.43 0.03 -47.62
C GLY A 19 -4.84 1.50 -47.60
N LEU A 20 -5.50 1.90 -48.68
CA LEU A 20 -6.30 3.10 -48.94
C LEU A 20 -6.50 4.11 -47.79
N ALA A 21 -5.94 5.31 -48.01
CA ALA A 21 -6.44 6.53 -47.40
C ALA A 21 -7.86 6.81 -47.89
N THR A 22 -8.82 6.90 -46.97
CA THR A 22 -10.08 7.61 -47.20
C THR A 22 -10.21 8.67 -46.11
N THR A 23 -10.31 9.91 -46.54
CA THR A 23 -10.61 11.08 -45.73
C THR A 23 -12.12 11.16 -45.55
N THR A 24 -12.62 10.91 -44.34
CA THR A 24 -13.98 11.29 -43.93
C THR A 24 -13.85 12.38 -42.87
N PRO A 25 -14.29 13.62 -43.14
CA PRO A 25 -14.36 14.67 -42.13
C PRO A 25 -15.68 14.50 -41.38
N ASP A 26 -15.74 13.57 -40.44
CA ASP A 26 -16.81 13.52 -39.45
C ASP A 26 -16.40 12.67 -38.25
N LEU A 27 -15.47 13.21 -37.46
CA LEU A 27 -15.04 12.65 -36.18
C LEU A 27 -14.65 13.78 -35.21
N ASP A 28 -15.36 14.92 -35.28
CA ASP A 28 -15.15 16.08 -34.39
C ASP A 28 -16.30 16.31 -33.40
N GLN A 29 -17.21 15.35 -33.21
CA GLN A 29 -18.28 15.44 -32.19
C GLN A 29 -18.53 14.12 -31.45
N ALA A 30 -17.51 13.58 -30.79
CA ALA A 30 -17.73 12.56 -29.75
C ALA A 30 -16.58 12.46 -28.73
N VAL A 31 -15.85 13.54 -28.46
CA VAL A 31 -14.98 13.64 -27.28
C VAL A 31 -15.20 15.00 -26.62
N LEU A 32 -16.45 15.36 -26.41
CA LEU A 32 -16.76 16.10 -25.19
C LEU A 32 -16.72 15.06 -24.09
N ALA A 33 -15.59 15.04 -23.37
CA ALA A 33 -15.47 14.35 -22.10
C ALA A 33 -16.74 14.63 -21.30
N GLN A 34 -17.63 13.63 -21.24
CA GLN A 34 -18.71 13.64 -20.28
C GLN A 34 -18.00 13.56 -18.94
N GLN A 35 -17.86 14.71 -18.28
CA GLN A 35 -17.56 14.72 -16.87
C GLN A 35 -18.57 13.76 -16.22
N PRO A 36 -18.11 12.84 -15.35
CA PRO A 36 -19.03 11.93 -14.69
C PRO A 36 -20.11 12.77 -14.03
N ASN A 37 -21.38 12.35 -14.16
CA ASN A 37 -22.52 13.06 -13.57
C ASN A 37 -22.25 13.33 -12.09
N LYS A 38 -21.88 14.58 -11.79
CA LYS A 38 -21.76 15.11 -10.45
C LYS A 38 -23.17 15.11 -9.87
N SER A 39 -23.48 14.12 -9.05
CA SER A 39 -24.67 14.15 -8.21
C SER A 39 -24.57 15.39 -7.31
N GLN A 40 -25.70 16.09 -7.21
CA GLN A 40 -25.88 17.43 -6.64
C GLN A 40 -25.75 17.48 -5.11
N ASP A 41 -24.71 16.84 -4.56
CA ASP A 41 -24.24 16.93 -3.16
C ASP A 41 -22.79 17.48 -3.11
N GLU A 42 -22.37 18.20 -4.16
CA GLU A 42 -21.03 18.80 -4.29
C GLU A 42 -20.75 20.04 -3.41
N LEU A 43 -21.58 20.32 -2.41
CA LEU A 43 -21.43 21.52 -1.57
C LEU A 43 -21.49 21.20 -0.08
N ASP A 44 -20.77 20.18 0.38
CA ASP A 44 -20.30 20.16 1.76
C ASP A 44 -19.10 19.23 1.85
N GLY A 45 -17.98 19.69 2.41
CA GLY A 45 -16.67 19.02 2.42
C GLY A 45 -16.63 17.71 3.22
N LYS A 46 -17.45 16.73 2.85
CA LYS A 46 -17.58 15.42 3.47
C LYS A 46 -17.15 14.37 2.45
N SER A 47 -16.16 13.59 2.85
CA SER A 47 -15.51 12.51 2.11
C SER A 47 -16.49 11.70 1.26
N VAL A 48 -16.31 11.74 -0.07
CA VAL A 48 -17.28 11.16 -0.99
C VAL A 48 -17.02 9.66 -1.17
N ILE A 49 -17.96 8.87 -0.69
CA ILE A 49 -18.02 7.43 -0.95
C ILE A 49 -18.95 7.23 -2.14
N TYR A 50 -18.41 6.88 -3.31
CA TYR A 50 -19.21 6.69 -4.52
C TYR A 50 -19.65 5.23 -4.70
N LYS A 51 -20.85 5.05 -5.25
CA LYS A 51 -21.30 3.79 -5.86
C LYS A 51 -20.71 3.73 -7.28
N VAL A 52 -19.62 3.00 -7.46
CA VAL A 52 -18.91 2.91 -8.74
C VAL A 52 -19.73 2.09 -9.76
N ASN A 53 -19.74 2.54 -11.02
CA ASN A 53 -20.20 1.73 -12.14
C ASN A 53 -19.16 0.64 -12.41
N GLN A 54 -19.52 -0.61 -12.13
CA GLN A 54 -18.63 -1.77 -12.13
C GLN A 54 -18.01 -2.08 -13.51
N ASP A 55 -18.53 -1.48 -14.59
CA ASP A 55 -18.13 -1.76 -15.96
C ASP A 55 -16.98 -0.88 -16.50
N ASN A 56 -16.43 0.04 -15.70
CA ASN A 56 -15.30 0.88 -16.08
C ASN A 56 -14.01 0.50 -15.31
N TYR A 57 -13.06 -0.12 -16.00
CA TYR A 57 -11.81 -0.61 -15.43
C TYR A 57 -10.79 0.50 -15.09
N ASP A 58 -10.87 1.66 -15.73
CA ASP A 58 -9.89 2.74 -15.54
C ASP A 58 -9.96 3.32 -14.11
N LEU A 59 -11.16 3.33 -13.52
CA LEU A 59 -11.43 3.83 -12.16
C LEU A 59 -10.80 2.97 -11.05
N PHE A 60 -10.41 1.72 -11.33
CA PHE A 60 -9.86 0.82 -10.29
C PHE A 60 -8.53 1.32 -9.74
N THR A 61 -7.78 2.09 -10.53
CA THR A 61 -6.50 2.67 -10.10
C THR A 61 -6.68 3.90 -9.21
N ASP A 62 -7.79 4.63 -9.37
CA ASP A 62 -8.05 5.89 -8.67
C ASP A 62 -8.74 5.72 -7.31
N VAL A 63 -9.17 4.49 -6.97
CA VAL A 63 -9.96 4.24 -5.78
C VAL A 63 -9.45 3.06 -4.94
N LEU A 64 -9.77 3.07 -3.65
CA LEU A 64 -9.59 1.95 -2.73
C LEU A 64 -10.94 1.37 -2.30
N PRO A 65 -11.11 0.04 -2.29
CA PRO A 65 -12.32 -0.58 -1.76
C PRO A 65 -12.38 -0.38 -0.23
N ALA A 66 -13.42 0.27 0.27
CA ALA A 66 -13.61 0.47 1.70
C ALA A 66 -14.57 -0.54 2.32
N LYS A 67 -15.71 -0.77 1.65
CA LYS A 67 -16.76 -1.73 2.03
C LYS A 67 -17.44 -2.24 0.77
N ALA A 68 -18.24 -3.30 0.87
CA ALA A 68 -18.99 -3.82 -0.28
C ALA A 68 -19.76 -2.69 -1.01
N GLY A 69 -19.41 -2.44 -2.27
CA GLY A 69 -20.02 -1.41 -3.11
C GLY A 69 -19.59 0.05 -2.82
N HIS A 70 -18.57 0.28 -1.98
CA HIS A 70 -18.13 1.60 -1.54
C HIS A 70 -16.62 1.77 -1.73
N TYR A 71 -16.23 2.91 -2.30
CA TYR A 71 -14.85 3.19 -2.69
C TYR A 71 -14.39 4.57 -2.20
N ILE A 72 -13.11 4.67 -1.85
CA ILE A 72 -12.44 5.92 -1.43
C ILE A 72 -11.57 6.41 -2.57
N HIS A 73 -11.77 7.64 -3.04
CA HIS A 73 -10.86 8.26 -4.00
C HIS A 73 -9.49 8.51 -3.38
N ARG A 74 -8.45 8.15 -4.11
CA ARG A 74 -7.05 8.34 -3.75
C ARG A 74 -6.61 9.78 -4.00
N HIS A 75 -7.06 10.68 -3.14
CA HIS A 75 -6.80 12.11 -3.21
C HIS A 75 -6.69 12.70 -1.80
N SER A 76 -5.99 13.83 -1.65
CA SER A 76 -5.79 14.49 -0.35
C SER A 76 -7.09 14.89 0.35
N SER A 77 -8.14 15.21 -0.40
CA SER A 77 -9.48 15.48 0.15
C SER A 77 -10.10 14.28 0.88
N SER A 78 -9.59 13.07 0.62
CA SER A 78 -9.99 11.83 1.27
C SER A 78 -8.96 11.34 2.29
N ALA A 79 -7.94 12.13 2.61
CA ALA A 79 -6.82 11.73 3.46
C ALA A 79 -7.27 11.12 4.80
N GLU A 80 -8.34 11.65 5.40
CA GLU A 80 -8.93 11.10 6.62
C GLU A 80 -9.35 9.63 6.46
N LEU A 81 -10.11 9.32 5.41
CA LEU A 81 -10.57 7.96 5.14
C LEU A 81 -9.42 7.04 4.73
N LEU A 82 -8.45 7.55 3.97
CA LEU A 82 -7.29 6.78 3.53
C LEU A 82 -6.37 6.44 4.70
N ASN A 83 -6.13 7.39 5.60
CA ASN A 83 -5.37 7.15 6.83
C ASN A 83 -6.09 6.13 7.72
N ALA A 84 -7.41 6.27 7.93
CA ALA A 84 -8.19 5.28 8.67
C ALA A 84 -8.07 3.87 8.06
N TYR A 85 -8.18 3.77 6.73
CA TYR A 85 -7.96 2.51 6.01
C TYR A 85 -6.55 1.95 6.26
N PHE A 86 -5.51 2.78 6.25
CA PHE A 86 -4.13 2.34 6.53
C PHE A 86 -3.97 1.83 7.97
N ILE A 87 -4.64 2.44 8.94
CA ILE A 87 -4.63 1.98 10.33
C ILE A 87 -5.35 0.64 10.47
N ASP A 88 -6.49 0.46 9.78
CA ASP A 88 -7.15 -0.85 9.72
C ASP A 88 -6.22 -1.91 9.11
N GLN A 89 -5.52 -1.60 8.01
CA GLN A 89 -4.53 -2.51 7.44
C GLN A 89 -3.38 -2.80 8.40
N ALA A 90 -2.85 -1.80 9.10
CA ALA A 90 -1.77 -2.00 10.06
C ALA A 90 -2.20 -2.89 11.24
N TYR A 91 -3.43 -2.75 11.70
CA TYR A 91 -4.02 -3.64 12.70
C TYR A 91 -4.09 -5.08 12.19
N GLU A 92 -4.70 -5.31 11.02
CA GLU A 92 -4.84 -6.66 10.45
C GLU A 92 -3.47 -7.33 10.21
N GLN A 93 -2.50 -6.59 9.67
CA GLN A 93 -1.15 -7.09 9.46
C GLN A 93 -0.43 -7.40 10.78
N SER A 94 -0.73 -6.65 11.85
CA SER A 94 -0.23 -6.93 13.19
C SER A 94 -0.81 -8.22 13.75
N LEU A 95 -2.12 -8.45 13.62
CA LEU A 95 -2.76 -9.70 14.04
C LEU A 95 -2.18 -10.92 13.32
N ILE A 96 -1.97 -10.83 12.00
CA ILE A 96 -1.31 -11.88 11.22
C ILE A 96 0.09 -12.15 11.76
N LYS A 97 0.87 -11.10 12.05
CA LYS A 97 2.24 -11.23 12.54
C LYS A 97 2.31 -11.86 13.93
N PHE A 98 1.44 -11.42 14.83
CA PHE A 98 1.35 -11.95 16.19
C PHE A 98 0.91 -13.42 16.15
N GLY A 99 -0.09 -13.74 15.33
CA GLY A 99 -0.75 -15.03 15.35
C GLY A 99 -1.43 -15.34 16.69
N PRO A 100 -2.04 -16.51 16.84
CA PRO A 100 -2.87 -16.82 18.01
C PRO A 100 -2.08 -16.78 19.32
N SER A 101 -0.88 -17.35 19.35
CA SER A 101 -0.09 -17.51 20.58
C SER A 101 0.37 -16.20 21.22
N ILE A 102 0.58 -15.16 20.42
CA ILE A 102 1.03 -13.86 20.91
C ILE A 102 -0.18 -12.94 21.14
N SER A 103 -1.19 -13.03 20.26
CA SER A 103 -2.34 -12.13 20.24
C SER A 103 -3.11 -12.10 21.56
N ASP A 104 -3.32 -13.27 22.18
CA ASP A 104 -4.08 -13.42 23.44
C ASP A 104 -3.56 -12.51 24.57
N LYS A 105 -2.28 -12.13 24.53
CA LYS A 105 -1.65 -11.36 25.60
C LYS A 105 -1.41 -9.91 25.26
N ILE A 106 -1.20 -9.58 23.98
CA ILE A 106 -0.71 -8.26 23.60
C ILE A 106 -1.69 -7.43 22.77
N VAL A 107 -2.78 -8.00 22.25
CA VAL A 107 -3.72 -7.24 21.39
C VAL A 107 -4.41 -6.12 22.14
N GLU A 108 -4.87 -6.36 23.37
CA GLU A 108 -5.49 -5.31 24.20
C GLU A 108 -4.53 -4.13 24.45
N PRO A 109 -3.31 -4.31 25.03
CA PRO A 109 -2.38 -3.20 25.19
C PRO A 109 -1.87 -2.63 23.86
N PHE A 110 -1.85 -3.40 22.78
CA PHE A 110 -1.53 -2.91 21.44
C PHE A 110 -2.56 -1.89 20.95
N ASN A 111 -3.84 -2.22 21.11
CA ASN A 111 -4.95 -1.34 20.73
C ASN A 111 -4.98 -0.07 21.58
N ASP A 112 -4.64 -0.18 22.87
CA ASP A 112 -4.73 0.95 23.80
C ASP A 112 -3.51 1.88 23.72
N LEU A 113 -2.32 1.34 23.45
CA LEU A 113 -1.06 2.08 23.56
C LEU A 113 -0.41 2.37 22.20
N ILE A 114 -0.42 1.40 21.28
CA ILE A 114 0.37 1.47 20.05
C ILE A 114 -0.46 2.03 18.90
N LEU A 115 -1.67 1.51 18.65
CA LEU A 115 -2.51 1.97 17.54
C LEU A 115 -2.80 3.48 17.56
N PRO A 116 -3.11 4.11 18.71
CA PRO A 116 -3.39 5.55 18.74
C PRO A 116 -2.16 6.38 18.38
N GLN A 117 -0.96 5.94 18.79
CA GLN A 117 0.29 6.61 18.44
C GLN A 117 0.62 6.40 16.96
N LEU A 118 0.39 5.19 16.44
CA LEU A 118 0.55 4.88 15.03
C LEU A 118 -0.35 5.75 14.15
N ASP A 119 -1.64 5.86 14.49
CA ASP A 119 -2.60 6.72 13.78
C ASP A 119 -2.13 8.16 13.72
N LYS A 120 -1.69 8.70 14.86
CA LYS A 120 -1.14 10.05 14.95
C LYS A 120 0.06 10.24 14.01
N VAL A 121 1.08 9.39 14.08
CA VAL A 121 2.31 9.59 13.29
C VAL A 121 2.12 9.29 11.80
N VAL A 122 1.18 8.41 11.44
CA VAL A 122 0.80 8.17 10.04
C VAL A 122 0.18 9.44 9.48
N ARG A 123 -0.76 10.06 10.19
CA ARG A 123 -1.38 11.32 9.76
C ARG A 123 -0.37 12.45 9.64
N GLU A 124 0.53 12.57 10.61
CA GLU A 124 1.62 13.56 10.56
C GLU A 124 2.53 13.34 9.34
N THR A 125 2.87 12.08 9.04
CA THR A 125 3.69 11.73 7.87
C THR A 125 2.92 12.00 6.57
N THR A 126 1.67 11.56 6.45
CA THR A 126 0.90 11.67 5.19
C THR A 126 0.39 13.08 4.91
N ASN A 127 0.31 13.95 5.91
CA ASN A 127 0.00 15.38 5.71
C ASN A 127 1.03 16.12 4.85
N THR A 128 2.22 15.55 4.64
CA THR A 128 3.27 16.11 3.78
C THR A 128 3.14 15.70 2.31
N LEU A 129 2.23 14.77 2.00
CA LEU A 129 2.07 14.20 0.65
C LEU A 129 1.31 15.13 -0.28
N SER A 130 1.74 15.17 -1.54
CA SER A 130 1.03 15.84 -2.62
C SER A 130 -0.18 15.05 -3.09
N ASN A 131 -1.06 15.68 -3.88
CA ASN A 131 -2.20 14.99 -4.49
C ASN A 131 -1.79 13.83 -5.39
N GLU A 132 -0.60 13.90 -6.02
CA GLU A 132 -0.10 12.84 -6.89
C GLU A 132 0.36 11.64 -6.07
N ASP A 133 1.02 11.87 -4.94
CA ASP A 133 1.48 10.79 -4.04
C ASP A 133 0.31 9.93 -3.58
N TRP A 134 -0.82 10.55 -3.24
CA TRP A 134 -2.03 9.84 -2.79
C TRP A 134 -2.54 8.81 -3.81
N LYS A 135 -2.40 9.06 -5.12
CA LYS A 135 -2.86 8.14 -6.17
C LYS A 135 -2.11 6.81 -6.13
N PHE A 136 -0.81 6.85 -5.88
CA PHE A 136 0.04 5.67 -5.93
C PHE A 136 0.31 5.06 -4.55
N LEU A 137 -0.28 5.58 -3.48
CA LEU A 137 -0.10 5.04 -2.14
C LEU A 137 -0.65 3.61 -1.98
N LYS A 138 0.17 2.70 -1.46
CA LYS A 138 -0.21 1.30 -1.22
C LYS A 138 0.39 0.75 0.05
N THR A 139 -0.28 -0.22 0.65
CA THR A 139 0.22 -0.94 1.83
C THR A 139 0.74 -2.33 1.45
N SER A 140 1.82 -2.76 2.10
CA SER A 140 2.30 -4.13 1.99
C SER A 140 1.36 -5.09 2.72
N VAL A 141 1.12 -6.27 2.17
CA VAL A 141 0.13 -7.24 2.70
C VAL A 141 0.72 -8.46 3.40
N SER A 142 2.06 -8.56 3.47
CA SER A 142 2.74 -9.73 4.04
C SER A 142 3.78 -9.30 5.08
N PRO A 143 3.49 -9.48 6.38
CA PRO A 143 4.44 -9.18 7.44
C PRO A 143 5.56 -10.21 7.42
N SER A 144 6.75 -9.84 7.92
CA SER A 144 7.85 -10.79 7.99
C SER A 144 7.62 -11.84 9.08
N ALA A 145 7.89 -13.11 8.76
CA ALA A 145 7.78 -14.22 9.71
C ALA A 145 9.07 -14.41 10.55
N GLY A 146 9.05 -15.37 11.47
CA GLY A 146 10.23 -15.79 12.22
C GLY A 146 10.72 -14.70 13.17
N ASN A 147 11.85 -14.09 12.83
CA ASN A 147 12.48 -13.00 13.59
C ASN A 147 12.39 -11.64 12.88
N GLY A 148 11.83 -11.56 11.67
CA GLY A 148 11.81 -10.32 10.90
C GLY A 148 10.91 -9.25 11.53
N GLU A 149 11.27 -7.99 11.39
CA GLU A 149 10.63 -6.89 12.14
C GLU A 149 9.41 -6.28 11.43
N LYS A 150 9.42 -6.26 10.08
CA LYS A 150 8.35 -5.65 9.27
C LYS A 150 6.96 -6.16 9.64
N ILE A 151 6.06 -5.23 9.97
CA ILE A 151 4.62 -5.45 10.02
C ILE A 151 4.01 -5.01 8.69
N LEU A 152 4.09 -3.71 8.40
CA LEU A 152 3.47 -3.09 7.23
C LEU A 152 4.36 -1.95 6.74
N HIS A 153 4.48 -1.82 5.42
CA HIS A 153 5.02 -0.62 4.77
C HIS A 153 3.90 0.08 4.01
N LEU A 154 3.85 1.40 4.11
CA LEU A 154 3.13 2.28 3.21
C LEU A 154 4.14 2.82 2.20
N TYR A 155 3.89 2.64 0.91
CA TYR A 155 4.85 2.96 -0.15
C TYR A 155 4.13 3.52 -1.37
N ASN A 156 4.89 4.19 -2.24
CA ASN A 156 4.41 4.62 -3.55
C ASN A 156 4.59 3.46 -4.55
N GLU A 157 3.51 2.98 -5.15
CA GLU A 157 3.51 1.83 -6.06
C GLU A 157 4.22 2.09 -7.38
N GLU A 158 4.26 3.34 -7.86
CA GLU A 158 4.92 3.70 -9.11
C GLU A 158 6.45 3.70 -8.96
N SER A 159 6.97 4.35 -7.91
CA SER A 159 8.41 4.44 -7.66
C SER A 159 8.97 3.24 -6.89
N GLY A 160 8.14 2.56 -6.10
CA GLY A 160 8.56 1.54 -5.14
C GLY A 160 9.19 2.11 -3.86
N GLU A 161 9.18 3.43 -3.67
CA GLU A 161 9.77 4.07 -2.50
C GLU A 161 8.83 4.00 -1.29
N ASP A 162 9.38 3.64 -0.13
CA ASP A 162 8.61 3.60 1.10
C ASP A 162 8.29 5.01 1.59
N ILE A 163 7.10 5.24 2.13
CA ILE A 163 6.75 6.50 2.78
C ILE A 163 6.77 6.32 4.29
N PHE A 164 6.28 5.18 4.77
CA PHE A 164 6.23 4.86 6.18
C PHE A 164 6.45 3.36 6.39
N ARG A 165 7.30 3.00 7.34
CA ARG A 165 7.60 1.60 7.68
C ARG A 165 7.21 1.34 9.12
N PHE A 166 6.22 0.47 9.34
CA PHE A 166 5.80 0.03 10.67
C PHE A 166 6.36 -1.34 11.03
N HIS A 167 7.08 -1.42 12.16
CA HIS A 167 7.88 -2.58 12.54
C HIS A 167 7.73 -2.90 14.03
N VAL A 168 8.09 -4.14 14.40
CA VAL A 168 8.16 -4.59 15.79
C VAL A 168 9.41 -5.43 16.05
N ARG A 169 10.10 -5.11 17.13
CA ARG A 169 11.25 -5.85 17.67
C ARG A 169 10.89 -6.63 18.91
N ARG A 170 11.70 -7.64 19.20
CA ARG A 170 11.70 -8.34 20.49
C ARG A 170 12.92 -7.90 21.27
N ASP A 171 12.68 -7.15 22.33
CA ASP A 171 13.73 -6.64 23.18
C ASP A 171 13.82 -7.47 24.44
N GLN A 172 15.04 -7.62 24.98
CA GLN A 172 15.29 -8.28 26.25
C GLN A 172 16.23 -7.44 27.11
N PRO A 173 15.74 -6.34 27.71
CA PRO A 173 16.55 -5.54 28.61
C PRO A 173 17.05 -6.40 29.79
N PRO A 174 18.29 -6.22 30.26
CA PRO A 174 18.87 -7.06 31.30
C PRO A 174 17.98 -7.12 32.56
N LYS A 175 17.62 -8.35 32.95
CA LYS A 175 16.81 -8.66 34.15
C LYS A 175 15.36 -8.14 34.12
N GLN A 176 14.83 -7.69 32.97
CA GLN A 176 13.47 -7.16 32.87
C GLN A 176 12.49 -8.09 32.13
N GLY A 177 12.97 -9.19 31.55
CA GLY A 177 12.16 -10.06 30.71
C GLY A 177 12.16 -9.59 29.25
N TYR A 178 11.14 -9.99 28.51
CA TYR A 178 10.98 -9.71 27.09
C TYR A 178 9.87 -8.69 26.84
N PHE A 179 10.09 -7.86 25.82
CA PHE A 179 9.17 -6.82 25.38
C PHE A 179 9.01 -6.87 23.86
N PHE A 180 7.85 -6.45 23.38
CA PHE A 180 7.65 -6.12 21.98
C PHE A 180 7.73 -4.60 21.82
N ASN A 181 8.74 -4.13 21.10
CA ASN A 181 9.00 -2.71 20.87
C ASN A 181 8.52 -2.32 19.47
N PHE A 182 7.46 -1.52 19.42
CA PHE A 182 6.85 -1.04 18.20
C PHE A 182 7.48 0.30 17.82
N HIS A 183 7.87 0.41 16.56
CA HIS A 183 8.55 1.59 16.06
C HIS A 183 8.23 1.80 14.59
N TYR A 184 8.59 2.98 14.09
CA TYR A 184 8.47 3.29 12.69
C TYR A 184 9.70 3.99 12.13
N HIS A 185 9.79 3.95 10.81
CA HIS A 185 10.70 4.77 10.01
C HIS A 185 9.88 5.56 9.00
N THR A 186 10.34 6.75 8.64
CA THR A 186 9.65 7.63 7.71
C THR A 186 10.62 8.14 6.66
N TYR A 187 10.13 8.45 5.47
CA TYR A 187 10.95 9.07 4.43
C TYR A 187 11.44 10.48 4.82
N LEU A 188 10.75 11.14 5.77
CA LEU A 188 11.05 12.50 6.23
C LEU A 188 12.45 12.65 6.87
N ASP A 189 13.01 11.56 7.40
CA ASP A 189 14.36 11.49 7.94
C ASP A 189 15.22 10.44 7.23
N HIS A 190 14.88 10.12 5.98
CA HIS A 190 15.55 9.09 5.19
C HIS A 190 15.65 7.73 5.90
N TYR A 191 14.66 7.40 6.73
CA TYR A 191 14.56 6.18 7.54
C TYR A 191 15.68 5.97 8.56
N GLU A 192 16.45 7.01 8.90
CA GLU A 192 17.60 6.89 9.79
C GLU A 192 17.21 6.54 11.22
N THR A 193 16.08 7.08 11.70
CA THR A 193 15.67 6.92 13.09
C THR A 193 14.69 5.77 13.25
N HIS A 194 14.85 5.01 14.35
CA HIS A 194 13.81 4.09 14.84
C HIS A 194 12.94 4.88 15.83
N HIS A 195 11.86 5.49 15.34
CA HIS A 195 10.96 6.27 16.18
C HIS A 195 10.08 5.33 17.00
N GLU A 196 10.28 5.30 18.32
CA GLU A 196 9.50 4.42 19.21
C GLU A 196 8.04 4.89 19.32
N LEU A 197 7.12 3.96 19.09
CA LEU A 197 5.68 4.13 19.34
C LEU A 197 5.31 3.65 20.75
N GLY A 198 5.98 2.61 21.22
CA GLY A 198 5.85 2.09 22.56
C GLY A 198 6.30 0.65 22.69
N SER A 199 6.31 0.16 23.92
CA SER A 199 6.75 -1.19 24.26
C SER A 199 5.71 -1.92 25.10
N ILE A 200 5.42 -3.17 24.74
CA ILE A 200 4.48 -4.04 25.46
C ILE A 200 5.26 -5.17 26.14
N TYR A 201 5.05 -5.34 27.45
CA TYR A 201 5.69 -6.42 28.19
C TYR A 201 5.11 -7.78 27.82
N TRP A 202 5.98 -8.72 27.43
CA TRP A 202 5.59 -10.09 27.16
C TRP A 202 5.66 -10.95 28.42
N GLY A 203 6.80 -11.02 29.08
CA GLY A 203 7.02 -11.99 30.15
C GLY A 203 8.49 -12.32 30.39
N LYS A 204 8.74 -13.25 31.31
CA LYS A 204 10.11 -13.72 31.61
C LYS A 204 10.64 -14.71 30.59
N ASP A 205 9.75 -15.49 29.99
CA ASP A 205 10.11 -16.51 29.01
C ASP A 205 10.19 -15.89 27.61
N MET A 206 11.06 -16.46 26.77
CA MET A 206 11.24 -16.01 25.39
C MET A 206 9.90 -16.13 24.63
N PRO A 207 9.42 -15.06 23.98
CA PRO A 207 8.21 -15.14 23.16
C PRO A 207 8.42 -16.09 21.97
N PRO A 208 7.34 -16.71 21.46
CA PRO A 208 7.41 -17.50 20.24
C PRO A 208 7.87 -16.64 19.04
N GLN A 209 8.22 -17.31 17.95
CA GLN A 209 8.51 -16.63 16.69
C GLN A 209 7.23 -16.07 16.06
N TRP A 210 7.38 -15.05 15.21
CA TRP A 210 6.27 -14.49 14.43
C TRP A 210 5.66 -15.54 13.51
N SER A 211 4.34 -15.48 13.35
CA SER A 211 3.62 -16.38 12.44
C SER A 211 4.00 -16.09 10.99
N SER A 212 4.02 -17.14 10.16
CA SER A 212 3.97 -17.00 8.70
C SER A 212 2.53 -17.13 8.22
N GLU A 213 2.16 -16.44 7.14
CA GLU A 213 0.83 -16.58 6.50
C GLU A 213 0.45 -18.06 6.25
N SER A 214 1.45 -18.92 6.00
CA SER A 214 1.26 -20.36 5.78
C SER A 214 0.65 -21.13 6.97
N ASN A 215 0.68 -20.57 8.18
CA ASN A 215 0.13 -21.22 9.38
C ASN A 215 -1.36 -20.94 9.61
N LEU A 216 -1.94 -19.93 8.95
CA LEU A 216 -3.36 -19.59 9.07
C LEU A 216 -4.29 -20.55 8.29
N PHE A 217 -3.74 -21.32 7.34
CA PHE A 217 -4.50 -22.27 6.50
C PHE A 217 -4.28 -23.74 6.86
N ARG A 218 -3.70 -24.02 8.04
CA ARG A 218 -3.56 -25.39 8.57
C ARG A 218 -4.57 -25.61 9.70
N VAL A 219 -5.84 -25.77 9.32
CA VAL A 219 -6.89 -26.36 10.17
C VAL A 219 -7.61 -27.42 9.35
#